data_AF-C1EDP2-F1
#
_entry.id   AF-C1EDP2-F1
#
_cell.length_a   1.000
_cell.length_b   1.000
_cell.length_c   1.000
_cell.angle_alpha   90.00
_cell.angle_beta   90.00
_cell.angle_gamma   90.00
#
_symmetry.space_group_name_H-M   'P 1'
#
loop_
_entity.id
_entity.type
_entity.pdbx_description
1 polymer ?
#
loop_
_entity_poly.entity_id
_entity_poly.type
_entity_poly.pdbx_seq_one_letter_code
_entity_poly.pdbx_strand_id
1 'polypeptide(L)'
;PSKHHAEVFILRYSACWIVSVVVVIATAAYESWGKWGYMSYCGACAAPAVLYPLMFPLRGDVGRPLRDWYILKANVWIGVFSFIGNYWYTHYFYVVLRANYTFDAHRLNDVPIALYLMTHAYFMFYHVLSNAALRKIRSRYRPGRGRFAFECGAIAAMSYSTAFMESLTICGFPYYSFEDRDMAYTLGSAFYGIYFLVSFPMFLRVDE
;
A
#
# COMPACT_ATOMS: atom_id res chain seq x y z
N PRO A 1 2.68 22.80 -2.96
CA PRO A 1 1.32 22.80 -3.53
C PRO A 1 0.91 21.46 -4.18
N SER A 2 1.70 20.95 -5.12
CA SER A 2 1.50 19.64 -5.80
C SER A 2 1.26 18.49 -4.80
N LYS A 3 2.27 18.20 -3.96
CA LYS A 3 2.22 17.15 -2.93
C LYS A 3 0.97 17.18 -2.05
N HIS A 4 0.61 18.35 -1.52
CA HIS A 4 -0.57 18.48 -0.67
C HIS A 4 -1.87 18.11 -1.40
N HIS A 5 -2.08 18.59 -2.63
CA HIS A 5 -3.28 18.27 -3.39
C HIS A 5 -3.33 16.78 -3.78
N ALA A 6 -2.18 16.19 -4.08
CA ALA A 6 -2.05 14.76 -4.33
C ALA A 6 -2.36 13.92 -3.08
N GLU A 7 -1.78 14.25 -1.92
CA GLU A 7 -2.06 13.57 -0.65
C GLU A 7 -3.56 13.64 -0.30
N VAL A 8 -4.20 14.81 -0.47
CA VAL A 8 -5.64 14.99 -0.24
C VAL A 8 -6.48 14.17 -1.23
N PHE A 9 -6.10 14.17 -2.52
CA PHE A 9 -6.75 13.33 -3.52
C PHE A 9 -6.64 11.85 -3.15
N ILE A 10 -5.45 11.41 -2.74
CA ILE A 10 -5.17 10.02 -2.37
C ILE A 10 -6.05 9.57 -1.21
N LEU A 11 -6.13 10.37 -0.15
CA LEU A 11 -6.99 10.07 1.00
C LEU A 11 -8.48 9.97 0.62
N ARG A 12 -8.97 10.87 -0.23
CA ARG A 12 -10.38 10.89 -0.66
C ARG A 12 -10.75 9.67 -1.49
N TYR A 13 -9.97 9.37 -2.53
CA TYR A 13 -10.26 8.18 -3.35
C TYR A 13 -10.03 6.90 -2.52
N SER A 14 -9.10 6.93 -1.56
CA SER A 14 -8.85 5.78 -0.70
C SER A 14 -10.03 5.43 0.19
N ALA A 15 -10.69 6.44 0.75
CA ALA A 15 -11.95 6.21 1.45
C ALA A 15 -12.98 5.48 0.58
N CYS A 16 -13.08 5.82 -0.72
CA CYS A 16 -14.01 5.17 -1.63
C CYS A 16 -13.70 3.68 -1.84
N TRP A 17 -12.45 3.31 -2.18
CA TRP A 17 -12.13 1.90 -2.40
C TRP A 17 -12.10 1.10 -1.09
N ILE A 18 -11.74 1.69 0.05
CA ILE A 18 -11.81 1.03 1.36
C ILE A 18 -13.25 0.65 1.69
N VAL A 19 -14.19 1.60 1.54
CA VAL A 19 -15.62 1.33 1.73
C VAL A 19 -16.10 0.24 0.77
N SER A 20 -15.68 0.30 -0.49
CA SER A 20 -15.98 -0.75 -1.48
C SER A 20 -15.46 -2.13 -1.03
N VAL A 21 -14.23 -2.23 -0.54
CA VAL A 21 -13.66 -3.50 -0.04
C VAL A 21 -14.46 -4.04 1.14
N VAL A 22 -14.84 -3.17 2.09
CA VAL A 22 -15.68 -3.56 3.22
C VAL A 22 -17.02 -4.14 2.75
N VAL A 23 -17.67 -3.50 1.78
CA VAL A 23 -18.94 -3.99 1.21
C VAL A 23 -18.75 -5.32 0.50
N VAL A 24 -17.70 -5.46 -0.32
CA VAL A 24 -17.39 -6.71 -1.04
C VAL A 24 -17.14 -7.86 -0.07
N ILE A 25 -16.40 -7.62 1.02
CA ILE A 25 -16.14 -8.64 2.04
C ILE A 25 -17.44 -9.01 2.77
N ALA A 26 -18.20 -8.02 3.22
CA ALA A 26 -19.44 -8.23 3.98
C ALA A 26 -20.52 -8.98 3.18
N THR A 27 -20.54 -8.78 1.86
CA THR A 27 -21.51 -9.43 0.95
C THR A 27 -20.98 -10.71 0.32
N ALA A 28 -19.71 -11.05 0.54
CA ALA A 28 -19.00 -12.12 -0.17
C ALA A 28 -19.14 -12.03 -1.70
N ALA A 29 -19.26 -10.82 -2.27
CA ALA A 29 -19.47 -10.64 -3.71
C ALA A 29 -18.34 -11.26 -4.56
N TYR A 30 -17.14 -11.36 -3.98
CA TYR A 30 -15.97 -11.98 -4.59
C TYR A 30 -16.15 -13.46 -4.93
N GLU A 31 -17.09 -14.18 -4.31
CA GLU A 31 -17.38 -15.59 -4.61
C GLU A 31 -17.90 -15.78 -6.05
N SER A 32 -18.54 -14.76 -6.60
CA SER A 32 -19.05 -14.78 -7.98
C SER A 32 -17.98 -14.42 -9.03
N TRP A 33 -16.77 -14.06 -8.60
CA TRP A 33 -15.74 -13.54 -9.49
C TRP A 33 -14.84 -14.64 -10.02
N GLY A 34 -14.63 -14.65 -11.34
CA GLY A 34 -13.49 -15.34 -11.95
C GLY A 34 -12.24 -14.47 -11.97
N LYS A 35 -11.15 -14.98 -12.56
CA LYS A 35 -9.87 -14.27 -12.73
C LYS A 35 -9.99 -12.83 -13.26
N TRP A 36 -10.91 -12.57 -14.19
CA TRP A 36 -11.16 -11.23 -14.74
C TRP A 36 -11.95 -10.32 -13.79
N GLY A 37 -12.83 -10.89 -12.96
CA GLY A 37 -13.55 -10.16 -11.92
C GLY A 37 -12.58 -9.54 -10.92
N TYR A 38 -11.67 -10.36 -10.37
CA TYR A 38 -10.60 -9.87 -9.48
C TYR A 38 -9.71 -8.82 -10.15
N MET A 39 -9.29 -9.04 -11.40
CA MET A 39 -8.48 -8.06 -12.14
C MET A 39 -9.21 -6.73 -12.32
N SER A 40 -10.49 -6.77 -12.71
CA SER A 40 -11.29 -5.56 -12.92
C SER A 40 -11.52 -4.79 -11.63
N TYR A 41 -11.81 -5.48 -10.53
CA TYR A 41 -12.06 -4.88 -9.23
C TYR A 41 -10.80 -4.22 -8.67
N CYS A 42 -9.71 -4.98 -8.54
CA CYS A 42 -8.45 -4.45 -8.01
C CYS A 42 -7.87 -3.37 -8.93
N GLY A 43 -8.03 -3.53 -10.25
CA GLY A 43 -7.69 -2.50 -11.23
C GLY A 43 -8.49 -1.22 -11.05
N ALA A 44 -9.79 -1.31 -10.81
CA ALA A 44 -10.64 -0.16 -10.52
C ALA A 44 -10.27 0.56 -9.22
N CYS A 45 -9.79 -0.16 -8.20
CA CYS A 45 -9.29 0.43 -6.96
C CYS A 45 -7.96 1.20 -7.18
N ALA A 46 -7.07 0.68 -8.04
CA ALA A 46 -5.77 1.27 -8.31
C ALA A 46 -5.79 2.39 -9.35
N ALA A 47 -6.65 2.26 -10.37
CA ALA A 47 -6.69 3.14 -11.53
C ALA A 47 -6.86 4.64 -11.22
N PRO A 48 -7.67 5.07 -10.23
CA PRO A 48 -7.78 6.49 -9.88
C PRO A 48 -6.46 7.13 -9.50
N ALA A 49 -5.52 6.40 -8.89
CA ALA A 49 -4.21 6.95 -8.52
C ALA A 49 -3.35 7.33 -9.73
N VAL A 50 -3.56 6.67 -10.88
CA VAL A 50 -2.75 6.81 -12.10
C VAL A 50 -3.50 7.59 -13.18
N LEU A 51 -4.71 7.17 -13.52
CA LEU A 51 -5.45 7.69 -14.68
C LEU A 51 -6.05 9.07 -14.41
N TYR A 52 -6.62 9.28 -13.23
CA TYR A 52 -7.31 10.54 -12.92
C TYR A 52 -6.37 11.74 -12.99
N PRO A 53 -5.16 11.74 -12.39
CA PRO A 53 -4.25 12.88 -12.47
C PRO A 53 -3.79 13.19 -13.90
N LEU A 54 -3.62 12.15 -14.74
CA LEU A 54 -3.20 12.31 -16.13
C LEU A 54 -4.29 12.94 -17.00
N MET A 55 -5.57 12.63 -16.73
CA MET A 55 -6.71 13.20 -17.45
C MET A 55 -7.12 14.57 -16.91
N PHE A 56 -7.06 14.72 -15.59
CA PHE A 56 -7.49 15.92 -14.86
C PHE A 56 -6.38 16.33 -13.88
N PRO A 57 -5.44 17.19 -14.32
CA PRO A 57 -4.34 17.64 -13.48
C PRO A 57 -4.85 18.17 -12.14
N LEU A 58 -4.23 17.71 -11.05
CA LEU A 58 -4.57 18.20 -9.72
C LEU A 58 -4.26 19.69 -9.62
N ARG A 59 -5.00 20.43 -8.79
CA ARG A 59 -4.83 21.89 -8.66
C ARG A 59 -3.39 22.33 -8.40
N GLY A 60 -2.61 21.53 -7.67
CA GLY A 60 -1.21 21.80 -7.37
C GLY A 60 -0.24 21.56 -8.53
N ASP A 61 -0.71 20.94 -9.61
CA ASP A 61 0.03 20.49 -10.80
C ASP A 61 -0.34 21.26 -12.09
N VAL A 62 -1.43 22.05 -12.06
CA VAL A 62 -1.85 22.89 -13.19
C VAL A 62 -0.72 23.84 -13.59
N GLY A 63 -0.37 23.83 -14.88
CA GLY A 63 0.70 24.66 -15.45
C GLY A 63 2.12 24.16 -15.18
N ARG A 64 2.30 22.99 -14.54
CA ARG A 64 3.60 22.37 -14.30
C ARG A 64 3.89 21.25 -15.30
N PRO A 65 5.15 21.03 -15.70
CA PRO A 65 5.51 19.87 -16.51
C PRO A 65 5.35 18.57 -15.69
N LEU A 66 5.06 17.45 -16.37
CA LEU A 66 4.78 16.14 -15.74
C LEU A 66 5.87 15.68 -14.77
N ARG A 67 7.15 15.97 -15.07
CA ARG A 67 8.28 15.61 -14.20
C ARG A 67 8.23 16.25 -12.81
N ASP A 68 7.47 17.33 -12.64
CA ASP A 68 7.34 18.07 -11.38
C ASP A 68 6.06 17.70 -10.62
N TRP A 69 5.27 16.77 -11.16
CA TRP A 69 4.06 16.29 -10.51
C TRP A 69 4.43 15.27 -9.43
N TYR A 70 4.13 15.61 -8.17
CA TYR A 70 4.38 14.71 -7.05
C TYR A 70 3.69 13.36 -7.23
N ILE A 71 2.44 13.36 -7.69
CA ILE A 71 1.66 12.12 -7.80
C ILE A 71 2.26 11.13 -8.80
N LEU A 72 2.91 11.61 -9.87
CA LEU A 72 3.60 10.72 -10.81
C LEU A 72 4.86 10.11 -10.18
N LYS A 73 5.65 10.90 -9.46
CA LYS A 73 6.81 10.40 -8.69
C LYS A 73 6.37 9.37 -7.63
N ALA A 74 5.25 9.63 -6.95
CA ALA A 74 4.67 8.73 -5.97
C ALA A 74 4.23 7.40 -6.61
N ASN A 75 3.52 7.44 -7.75
CA ASN A 75 3.15 6.22 -8.48
C ASN A 75 4.38 5.44 -8.96
N VAL A 76 5.45 6.10 -9.42
CA VAL A 76 6.69 5.41 -9.82
C VAL A 76 7.33 4.72 -8.62
N TRP A 77 7.46 5.42 -7.48
CA TRP A 77 7.99 4.83 -6.25
C TRP A 77 7.19 3.60 -5.82
N ILE A 78 5.86 3.75 -5.75
CA ILE A 78 4.96 2.69 -5.28
C ILE A 78 4.87 1.55 -6.30
N GLY A 79 4.92 1.82 -7.60
CA GLY A 79 4.98 0.80 -8.64
C GLY A 79 6.23 -0.07 -8.52
N VAL A 80 7.40 0.56 -8.31
CA VAL A 80 8.65 -0.16 -8.06
C VAL A 80 8.56 -0.98 -6.77
N PHE A 81 8.15 -0.36 -5.67
CA PHE A 81 8.06 -1.05 -4.37
C PHE A 81 7.03 -2.19 -4.36
N SER A 82 5.85 -1.98 -4.96
CA SER A 82 4.82 -2.99 -5.09
C SER A 82 5.31 -4.16 -5.94
N PHE A 83 6.01 -3.88 -7.04
CA PHE A 83 6.59 -4.94 -7.86
C PHE A 83 7.65 -5.74 -7.09
N ILE A 84 8.57 -5.08 -6.37
CA ILE A 84 9.60 -5.81 -5.62
C ILE A 84 8.97 -6.66 -4.51
N GLY A 85 7.98 -6.11 -3.81
CA GLY A 85 7.26 -6.81 -2.74
C GLY A 85 6.55 -8.07 -3.25
N ASN A 86 5.74 -7.90 -4.29
CA ASN A 86 4.93 -8.98 -4.84
C ASN A 86 5.72 -9.95 -5.72
N TYR A 87 6.82 -9.54 -6.37
CA TYR A 87 7.58 -10.43 -7.24
C TYR A 87 8.73 -11.15 -6.51
N TRP A 88 9.62 -10.42 -5.82
CA TRP A 88 10.79 -11.04 -5.18
C TRP A 88 10.52 -11.45 -3.74
N TYR A 89 9.93 -10.56 -2.94
CA TYR A 89 9.76 -10.82 -1.51
C TYR A 89 8.60 -11.77 -1.18
N THR A 90 7.66 -11.97 -2.11
CA THR A 90 6.56 -12.94 -1.95
C THR A 90 7.04 -14.35 -1.62
N HIS A 91 8.22 -14.74 -2.11
CA HIS A 91 8.81 -16.04 -1.83
C HIS A 91 9.02 -16.28 -0.34
N TYR A 92 9.27 -15.23 0.45
CA TYR A 92 9.34 -15.36 1.91
C TYR A 92 8.00 -15.85 2.48
N PHE A 93 6.88 -15.27 2.06
CA PHE A 93 5.55 -15.69 2.53
C PHE A 93 5.23 -17.13 2.12
N TYR A 94 5.60 -17.53 0.90
CA TYR A 94 5.34 -18.88 0.42
C TYR A 94 6.25 -19.95 1.02
N VAL A 95 7.52 -19.64 1.26
CA VAL A 95 8.50 -20.60 1.77
C VAL A 95 8.50 -20.65 3.30
N VAL A 96 8.46 -19.50 3.97
CA VAL A 96 8.57 -19.40 5.43
C VAL A 96 7.20 -19.49 6.09
N LEU A 97 6.21 -18.74 5.59
CA LEU A 97 4.86 -18.75 6.17
C LEU A 97 3.95 -19.81 5.56
N ARG A 98 4.43 -20.52 4.53
CA ARG A 98 3.68 -21.57 3.83
C ARG A 98 2.30 -21.08 3.37
N ALA A 99 2.25 -19.79 3.01
CA ALA A 99 1.03 -19.15 2.58
C ALA A 99 0.74 -19.51 1.11
N ASN A 100 -0.53 -19.60 0.73
CA ASN A 100 -0.89 -19.84 -0.66
C ASN A 100 -2.24 -19.20 -1.02
N TYR A 101 -2.30 -18.55 -2.19
CA TYR A 101 -3.56 -18.10 -2.77
C TYR A 101 -4.21 -19.24 -3.52
N THR A 102 -5.47 -19.56 -3.20
CA THR A 102 -6.18 -20.72 -3.77
C THR A 102 -7.25 -20.36 -4.80
N PHE A 103 -7.60 -19.08 -4.94
CA PHE A 103 -8.59 -18.64 -5.93
C PHE A 103 -8.02 -18.63 -7.37
N ASP A 104 -8.94 -18.73 -8.36
CA ASP A 104 -8.59 -18.63 -9.78
C ASP A 104 -8.19 -17.21 -10.15
N ALA A 105 -6.98 -17.06 -10.70
CA ALA A 105 -6.40 -15.78 -11.03
C ALA A 105 -5.38 -15.87 -12.16
N HIS A 106 -5.20 -14.75 -12.87
CA HIS A 106 -3.98 -14.54 -13.64
C HIS A 106 -2.80 -14.37 -12.68
N ARG A 107 -1.74 -15.15 -12.85
CA ARG A 107 -0.62 -15.20 -11.91
C ARG A 107 0.69 -14.79 -12.56
N LEU A 108 1.54 -14.17 -11.75
CA LEU A 108 2.93 -13.88 -12.05
C LEU A 108 3.73 -14.34 -10.83
N ASN A 109 4.67 -15.27 -11.02
CA ASN A 109 5.44 -15.87 -9.93
C ASN A 109 4.55 -16.42 -8.78
N ASP A 110 3.50 -17.16 -9.17
CA ASP A 110 2.43 -17.69 -8.31
C ASP A 110 1.56 -16.68 -7.54
N VAL A 111 1.88 -15.39 -7.63
CA VAL A 111 1.07 -14.31 -7.06
C VAL A 111 -0.01 -13.86 -8.05
N PRO A 112 -1.29 -13.82 -7.64
CA PRO A 112 -2.35 -13.20 -8.43
C PRO A 112 -2.02 -11.75 -8.84
N ILE A 113 -2.04 -11.44 -10.13
CA ILE A 113 -1.75 -10.10 -10.67
C ILE A 113 -2.70 -9.05 -10.10
N ALA A 114 -3.95 -9.43 -9.81
CA ALA A 114 -4.92 -8.58 -9.15
C ALA A 114 -4.41 -8.03 -7.79
N LEU A 115 -3.56 -8.77 -7.09
CA LEU A 115 -2.99 -8.33 -5.83
C LEU A 115 -1.89 -7.29 -6.01
N TYR A 116 -1.12 -7.30 -7.09
CA TYR A 116 -0.19 -6.20 -7.40
C TYR A 116 -0.93 -4.86 -7.54
N LEU A 117 -2.09 -4.89 -8.18
CA LEU A 117 -2.97 -3.73 -8.35
C LEU A 117 -3.54 -3.29 -7.00
N MET A 118 -4.05 -4.23 -6.21
CA MET A 118 -4.59 -3.93 -4.89
C MET A 118 -3.51 -3.39 -3.94
N THR A 119 -2.33 -3.99 -3.91
CA THR A 119 -1.15 -3.51 -3.17
C THR A 119 -0.82 -2.08 -3.55
N HIS A 120 -0.90 -1.72 -4.83
CA HIS A 120 -0.65 -0.34 -5.26
C HIS A 120 -1.64 0.65 -4.60
N ALA A 121 -2.94 0.33 -4.57
CA ALA A 121 -3.95 1.17 -3.93
C ALA A 121 -3.70 1.32 -2.41
N TYR A 122 -3.42 0.22 -1.72
CA TYR A 122 -3.09 0.20 -0.29
C TYR A 122 -1.81 0.96 0.02
N PHE A 123 -0.74 0.74 -0.76
CA PHE A 123 0.55 1.39 -0.53
C PHE A 123 0.44 2.90 -0.73
N MET A 124 -0.26 3.38 -1.74
CA MET A 124 -0.52 4.82 -1.88
C MET A 124 -1.18 5.40 -0.61
N PHE A 125 -2.17 4.69 -0.05
CA PHE A 125 -2.86 5.12 1.17
C PHE A 125 -1.93 5.14 2.40
N TYR A 126 -1.24 4.05 2.69
CA TYR A 126 -0.37 3.94 3.87
C TYR A 126 0.75 4.97 3.87
N HIS A 127 1.35 5.20 2.71
CA HIS A 127 2.47 6.12 2.58
C HIS A 127 2.03 7.59 2.72
N VAL A 128 0.80 7.94 2.31
CA VAL A 128 0.25 9.27 2.57
C VAL A 128 -0.05 9.46 4.06
N LEU A 129 -0.58 8.42 4.74
CA LEU A 129 -0.77 8.46 6.20
C LEU A 129 0.56 8.58 6.95
N SER A 130 1.58 7.80 6.56
CA SER A 130 2.91 7.88 7.16
C SER A 130 3.52 9.26 6.94
N ASN A 131 3.34 9.86 5.76
CA ASN A 131 3.80 11.21 5.50
C ASN A 131 3.19 12.23 6.45
N ALA A 132 1.86 12.16 6.67
CA ALA A 132 1.18 13.06 7.59
C ALA A 132 1.73 12.92 9.03
N ALA A 133 1.94 11.69 9.50
CA ALA A 133 2.50 11.41 10.83
C ALA A 133 3.94 11.92 10.96
N LEU A 134 4.83 11.56 10.05
CA LEU A 134 6.24 11.96 10.08
C LEU A 134 6.41 13.47 9.93
N ARG A 135 5.63 14.11 9.05
CA ARG A 135 5.62 15.57 8.91
C ARG A 135 5.15 16.26 10.19
N LYS A 136 4.15 15.69 10.88
CA LYS A 136 3.71 16.19 12.19
C LYS A 136 4.83 16.14 13.22
N ILE A 137 5.56 15.02 13.28
CA ILE A 137 6.72 14.86 14.17
C ILE A 137 7.78 15.93 13.86
N ARG A 138 8.18 16.06 12.60
CA ARG A 138 9.21 17.02 12.17
C ARG A 138 8.81 18.48 12.43
N SER A 139 7.52 18.81 12.33
CA SER A 139 7.00 20.16 12.58
C SER A 139 6.87 20.51 14.07
N ARG A 140 6.61 19.53 14.94
CA ARG A 140 6.35 19.74 16.37
C ARG A 140 7.61 19.68 17.23
N TYR A 141 8.60 18.90 16.83
CA TYR A 141 9.80 18.66 17.65
C TYR A 141 11.04 19.29 17.01
N ARG A 142 11.87 19.94 17.84
CA ARG A 142 13.13 20.53 17.39
C ARG A 142 14.09 19.44 16.87
N PRO A 143 14.90 19.73 15.83
CA PRO A 143 15.95 18.82 15.38
C PRO A 143 16.90 18.45 16.54
N GLY A 144 17.15 17.15 16.73
CA GLY A 144 18.03 16.65 17.77
C GLY A 144 17.94 15.13 17.91
N ARG A 145 18.81 14.55 18.75
CA ARG A 145 18.87 13.09 19.00
C ARG A 145 17.54 12.52 19.50
N GLY A 146 16.82 13.25 20.36
CA GLY A 146 15.51 12.85 20.85
C GLY A 146 14.44 12.77 19.76
N ARG A 147 14.40 13.77 18.86
CA ARG A 147 13.49 13.73 17.69
C ARG A 147 13.83 12.57 16.77
N PHE A 148 15.12 12.34 16.50
CA PHE A 148 15.56 11.24 15.66
C PHE A 148 15.14 9.88 16.23
N ALA A 149 15.38 9.64 17.52
CA ALA A 149 14.96 8.41 18.19
C ALA A 149 13.43 8.23 18.15
N PHE A 150 12.67 9.29 18.38
CA PHE A 150 11.20 9.26 18.30
C PHE A 150 10.70 9.00 16.87
N GLU A 151 11.32 9.62 15.86
CA GLU A 151 10.98 9.40 14.45
C GLU A 151 11.26 7.95 14.04
N CYS A 152 12.42 7.39 14.42
CA CYS A 152 12.73 5.98 14.19
C CYS A 152 11.73 5.04 14.89
N GLY A 153 11.39 5.32 16.15
CA GLY A 153 10.39 4.55 16.90
C GLY A 153 9.00 4.63 16.25
N ALA A 154 8.59 5.81 15.79
CA ALA A 154 7.33 6.00 15.08
C ALA A 154 7.30 5.25 13.73
N ILE A 155 8.39 5.30 12.95
CA ILE A 155 8.51 4.53 11.70
C ILE A 155 8.38 3.04 11.99
N ALA A 156 9.09 2.52 13.00
CA ALA A 156 9.02 1.11 13.38
C ALA A 156 7.60 0.70 13.80
N ALA A 157 6.96 1.49 14.66
CA ALA A 157 5.61 1.24 15.12
C ALA A 157 4.59 1.24 13.97
N MET A 158 4.63 2.26 13.10
CA MET A 158 3.74 2.35 11.93
C MET A 158 3.98 1.20 10.95
N SER A 159 5.24 0.83 10.71
CA SER A 159 5.62 -0.23 9.78
C SER A 159 5.07 -1.58 10.24
N TYR A 160 5.31 -1.93 11.50
CA TYR A 160 4.79 -3.17 12.08
C TYR A 160 3.26 -3.16 12.14
N SER A 161 2.65 -2.05 12.56
CA SER A 161 1.18 -1.95 12.65
C SER A 161 0.51 -2.10 11.29
N THR A 162 1.08 -1.50 10.24
CA THR A 162 0.56 -1.62 8.86
C THR A 162 0.63 -3.08 8.40
N ALA A 163 1.81 -3.69 8.53
CA ALA A 163 2.02 -5.08 8.16
C ALA A 163 1.12 -6.05 8.94
N PHE A 164 0.95 -5.83 10.24
CA PHE A 164 0.08 -6.62 11.09
C PHE A 164 -1.39 -6.51 10.69
N MET A 165 -1.87 -5.29 10.42
CA MET A 165 -3.25 -5.07 9.99
C MET A 165 -3.53 -5.71 8.62
N GLU A 166 -2.57 -5.67 7.70
CA GLU A 166 -2.67 -6.41 6.44
C GLU A 166 -2.76 -7.92 6.68
N SER A 167 -1.85 -8.49 7.47
CA SER A 167 -1.90 -9.91 7.86
C SER A 167 -3.24 -10.28 8.50
N LEU A 168 -3.74 -9.45 9.42
CA LEU A 168 -5.01 -9.66 10.10
C LEU A 168 -6.19 -9.70 9.12
N THR A 169 -6.25 -8.73 8.21
CA THR A 169 -7.36 -8.64 7.25
C THR A 169 -7.29 -9.75 6.19
N ILE A 170 -6.10 -10.09 5.71
CA ILE A 170 -5.94 -11.10 4.66
C ILE A 170 -6.09 -12.54 5.18
N CYS A 171 -5.75 -12.81 6.44
CA CYS A 171 -6.09 -14.08 7.10
C CYS A 171 -7.60 -14.32 7.22
N GLY A 172 -8.41 -13.25 7.13
CA GLY A 172 -9.86 -13.34 7.04
C GLY A 172 -10.39 -13.72 5.65
N PHE A 173 -9.56 -13.66 4.62
CA PHE A 173 -9.96 -14.03 3.26
C PHE A 173 -9.82 -15.55 3.07
N PRO A 174 -10.92 -16.28 2.74
CA PRO A 174 -10.91 -17.75 2.74
C PRO A 174 -9.97 -18.35 1.69
N TYR A 175 -9.62 -17.58 0.66
CA TYR A 175 -8.76 -18.02 -0.43
C TYR A 175 -7.28 -17.66 -0.25
N TYR A 176 -6.87 -17.31 0.97
CA TYR A 176 -5.47 -17.20 1.35
C TYR A 176 -5.18 -18.09 2.57
N SER A 177 -4.63 -19.27 2.29
CA SER A 177 -4.35 -20.27 3.31
C SER A 177 -2.99 -20.03 3.95
N PHE A 178 -2.91 -20.24 5.27
CA PHE A 178 -1.66 -20.26 6.03
C PHE A 178 -1.58 -21.58 6.79
N GLU A 179 -0.37 -22.14 6.91
CA GLU A 179 -0.12 -23.31 7.75
C GLU A 179 -0.21 -22.95 9.24
N ASP A 180 0.39 -21.82 9.63
CA ASP A 180 0.34 -21.27 10.98
C ASP A 180 -0.03 -19.78 10.93
N ARG A 181 -1.23 -19.47 11.44
CA ARG A 181 -1.75 -18.10 11.48
C ARG A 181 -1.05 -17.23 12.52
N ASP A 182 -0.62 -17.80 13.64
CA ASP A 182 0.08 -17.06 14.69
C ASP A 182 1.48 -16.65 14.22
N MET A 183 2.14 -17.52 13.45
CA MET A 183 3.39 -17.19 12.77
C MET A 183 3.20 -16.11 11.70
N ALA A 184 2.09 -16.14 10.95
CA ALA A 184 1.77 -15.10 9.99
C ALA A 184 1.60 -13.72 10.66
N TYR A 185 0.89 -13.67 11.79
CA TYR A 185 0.69 -12.42 12.54
C TYR A 185 1.95 -11.87 13.17
N THR A 186 2.84 -12.73 13.65
CA THR A 186 4.04 -12.31 14.39
C THR A 186 5.25 -12.12 13.46
N LEU A 187 5.81 -13.23 12.99
CA LEU A 187 7.01 -13.26 12.17
C LEU A 187 6.74 -12.71 10.77
N GLY A 188 5.61 -13.08 10.17
CA GLY A 188 5.20 -12.59 8.86
C GLY A 188 5.09 -11.07 8.83
N SER A 189 4.36 -10.49 9.79
CA SER A 189 4.22 -9.04 9.92
C SER A 189 5.55 -8.33 10.22
N ALA A 190 6.46 -8.95 10.99
CA ALA A 190 7.77 -8.37 11.27
C ALA A 190 8.63 -8.28 10.01
N PHE A 191 8.70 -9.36 9.22
CA PHE A 191 9.44 -9.37 7.95
C PHE A 191 8.81 -8.47 6.91
N TYR A 192 7.48 -8.49 6.82
CA TYR A 192 6.77 -7.60 5.91
C TYR A 192 6.97 -6.13 6.28
N GLY A 193 6.95 -5.81 7.58
CA GLY A 193 7.20 -4.47 8.10
C GLY A 193 8.55 -3.86 7.68
N ILE A 194 9.54 -4.68 7.33
CA ILE A 194 10.85 -4.19 6.83
C ILE A 194 10.67 -3.35 5.55
N TYR A 195 9.67 -3.66 4.71
CA TYR A 195 9.34 -2.84 3.54
C TYR A 195 9.05 -1.40 3.94
N PHE A 196 8.19 -1.24 4.94
CA PHE A 196 7.72 0.05 5.39
C PHE A 196 8.79 0.82 6.18
N LEU A 197 9.68 0.11 6.88
CA LEU A 197 10.84 0.73 7.55
C LEU A 197 11.68 1.55 6.57
N VAL A 198 11.85 1.05 5.34
CA VAL A 198 12.59 1.74 4.27
C VAL A 198 11.68 2.68 3.49
N SER A 199 10.48 2.23 3.14
CA SER A 199 9.64 2.93 2.19
C SER A 199 8.98 4.18 2.77
N PHE A 200 8.53 4.18 4.02
CA PHE A 200 7.92 5.36 4.65
C PHE A 200 8.85 6.59 4.70
N PRO A 201 10.09 6.51 5.23
CA PRO A 201 10.96 7.69 5.25
C PRO A 201 11.40 8.12 3.85
N MET A 202 11.49 7.21 2.88
CA MET A 202 11.87 7.53 1.51
C MET A 202 10.73 8.17 0.73
N PHE A 203 9.51 7.67 0.86
CA PHE A 203 8.32 8.26 0.26
C PHE A 203 8.05 9.67 0.79
N LEU A 204 8.37 9.91 2.06
CA LEU A 204 8.33 11.25 2.62
C LEU A 204 9.27 12.20 1.90
N ARG A 205 10.47 11.75 1.51
CA ARG A 205 11.46 12.54 0.75
C ARG A 205 11.10 12.75 -0.72
N VAL A 206 10.12 12.01 -1.26
CA VAL A 206 9.64 12.28 -2.62
C VAL A 206 9.07 13.70 -2.63
N ASP A 207 9.80 14.60 -3.31
CA ASP A 207 9.40 15.99 -3.51
C ASP A 207 9.21 16.80 -2.21
N GLU A 208 10.05 16.52 -1.19
CA GLU A 208 10.14 17.31 0.06
C GLU A 208 11.37 18.22 0.11
#